data_AF-A0A1B7WLK5-F1
#
_entry.id   AF-A0A1B7WLK5-F1
#
_cell.length_a   1.000
_cell.length_b   1.000
_cell.length_c   1.000
_cell.angle_alpha   90.00
_cell.angle_beta   90.00
_cell.angle_gamma   90.00
#
_symmetry.space_group_name_H-M   'P 1'
#
loop_
_entity.id
_entity.type
_entity.pdbx_description
1 polymer ?
#
loop_
_entity_poly.entity_id
_entity_poly.type
_entity_poly.pdbx_seq_one_letter_code
_entity_poly.pdbx_strand_id
1 'polypeptide(L)'
;MKPQAVFVETNWVVDIVAPAHLQSQQASQLLSLAEAGEFELYLPAICLTEARETIPRRFTPRSRSEDLRKFVQWAKRQGKMTTEDANAAFRVFDKFDGLVANELTKVPERLIELAEHPNLNVFPLSESMLERQVYIGAMDTSLKPYDLAVLAAILVRAEDLQQQGHSWVGFCELDSDLQPWDKNGVLKPILSDLYNASRIWVYRDFLVEDVDELPEVWFSST
;
A
#
# COMPACT_ATOMS: atom_id res chain seq x y z
N MET A 1 -2.14 11.11 20.58
CA MET A 1 -2.06 12.24 19.62
C MET A 1 -2.19 11.69 18.21
N LYS A 2 -2.96 12.33 17.33
CA LYS A 2 -3.09 11.91 15.93
C LYS A 2 -2.41 12.88 14.94
N PRO A 3 -1.94 12.40 13.78
CA PRO A 3 -1.43 13.27 12.75
C PRO A 3 -2.58 14.03 12.08
N GLN A 4 -2.31 15.24 11.59
CA GLN A 4 -3.27 15.99 10.76
C GLN A 4 -3.23 15.56 9.28
N ALA A 5 -2.14 14.94 8.85
CA ALA A 5 -1.95 14.43 7.50
C ALA A 5 -1.29 13.04 7.53
N VAL A 6 -1.76 12.14 6.67
CA VAL A 6 -1.32 10.76 6.57
C VAL A 6 -0.96 10.45 5.13
N PHE A 7 0.22 9.87 4.91
CA PHE A 7 0.64 9.30 3.65
C PHE A 7 0.28 7.82 3.57
N VAL A 8 -0.05 7.39 2.35
CA VAL A 8 -0.19 5.99 1.94
C VAL A 8 0.61 5.77 0.67
N GLU A 9 0.89 4.51 0.36
CA GLU A 9 1.67 4.12 -0.82
C GLU A 9 1.01 2.95 -1.58
N THR A 10 1.75 2.29 -2.47
CA THR A 10 1.18 1.28 -3.38
C THR A 10 0.46 0.16 -2.64
N ASN A 11 0.97 -0.29 -1.48
CA ASN A 11 0.33 -1.35 -0.70
C ASN A 11 -1.16 -1.05 -0.38
N TRP A 12 -1.48 0.21 -0.05
CA TRP A 12 -2.82 0.64 0.30
C TRP A 12 -3.73 0.72 -0.92
N VAL A 13 -3.20 1.21 -2.05
CA VAL A 13 -3.93 1.24 -3.34
C VAL A 13 -4.28 -0.18 -3.77
N VAL A 14 -3.34 -1.12 -3.64
CA VAL A 14 -3.58 -2.53 -3.96
C VAL A 14 -4.67 -3.11 -3.06
N ASP A 15 -4.66 -2.79 -1.78
CA ASP A 15 -5.58 -3.32 -0.79
C ASP A 15 -7.01 -2.73 -0.89
N ILE A 16 -7.16 -1.48 -1.33
CA ILE A 16 -8.48 -0.85 -1.55
C ILE A 16 -9.05 -1.17 -2.94
N VAL A 17 -8.22 -1.39 -3.96
CA VAL A 17 -8.65 -1.68 -5.35
C VAL A 17 -8.64 -3.18 -5.68
N ALA A 18 -8.25 -4.05 -4.74
CA ALA A 18 -8.33 -5.50 -4.89
C ALA A 18 -9.74 -5.97 -5.33
N PRO A 19 -9.88 -7.20 -5.88
CA PRO A 19 -11.20 -7.79 -6.07
C PRO A 19 -12.01 -7.76 -4.77
N ALA A 20 -13.32 -7.50 -4.83
CA ALA A 20 -14.15 -7.18 -3.65
C ALA A 20 -13.97 -8.13 -2.44
N HIS A 21 -13.86 -9.44 -2.68
CA HIS A 21 -13.65 -10.45 -1.65
C HIS A 21 -12.26 -10.45 -0.98
N LEU A 22 -11.32 -9.64 -1.47
CA LEU A 22 -9.94 -9.50 -0.99
C LEU A 22 -9.61 -8.05 -0.58
N GLN A 23 -10.56 -7.13 -0.68
CA GLN A 23 -10.34 -5.76 -0.23
C GLN A 23 -10.08 -5.73 1.27
N SER A 24 -9.11 -4.92 1.70
CA SER A 24 -8.76 -4.76 3.10
C SER A 24 -9.76 -3.84 3.79
N GLN A 25 -10.40 -4.34 4.85
CA GLN A 25 -11.29 -3.52 5.68
C GLN A 25 -10.54 -2.34 6.31
N GLN A 26 -9.28 -2.53 6.71
CA GLN A 26 -8.48 -1.47 7.30
C GLN A 26 -8.14 -0.37 6.27
N ALA A 27 -7.82 -0.74 5.03
CA ALA A 27 -7.56 0.23 3.97
C ALA A 27 -8.80 1.08 3.66
N SER A 28 -9.98 0.45 3.57
CA SER A 28 -11.25 1.17 3.40
C SER A 28 -11.58 2.05 4.60
N GLN A 29 -11.36 1.57 5.83
CA GLN A 29 -11.60 2.35 7.04
C GLN A 29 -10.73 3.60 7.10
N LEU A 30 -9.46 3.51 6.67
CA LEU A 30 -8.57 4.66 6.60
C LEU A 30 -9.12 5.77 5.68
N LEU A 31 -9.68 5.40 4.53
CA LEU A 31 -10.35 6.36 3.64
C LEU A 31 -11.57 6.99 4.32
N SER A 32 -12.40 6.18 4.98
CA SER A 32 -13.58 6.69 5.71
C SER A 32 -13.22 7.63 6.86
N LEU A 33 -12.08 7.45 7.52
CA LEU A 33 -11.58 8.39 8.53
C LEU A 33 -11.16 9.72 7.89
N ALA A 34 -10.52 9.70 6.72
CA ALA A 34 -10.20 10.90 5.96
C ALA A 34 -11.47 11.63 5.46
N GLU A 35 -12.50 10.88 5.04
CA GLU A 35 -13.83 11.41 4.69
C GLU A 35 -14.51 12.10 5.88
N ALA A 36 -14.36 11.54 7.08
CA ALA A 36 -14.84 12.13 8.31
C ALA A 36 -14.03 13.37 8.77
N GLY A 37 -12.93 13.68 8.09
CA GLY A 37 -12.08 14.84 8.41
C GLY A 37 -11.14 14.61 9.60
N GLU A 38 -10.88 13.35 9.98
CA GLU A 38 -9.94 13.03 11.05
C GLU A 38 -8.50 13.44 10.71
N PHE A 39 -8.14 13.36 9.43
CA PHE A 39 -6.87 13.79 8.86
C PHE A 39 -7.01 13.93 7.34
N GLU A 40 -6.05 14.59 6.71
CA GLU A 40 -5.90 14.62 5.27
C GLU A 40 -5.11 13.40 4.79
N LEU A 41 -5.61 12.69 3.77
CA LEU A 41 -4.95 11.52 3.20
C LEU A 41 -4.20 11.89 1.92
N TYR A 42 -2.95 11.45 1.79
CA TYR A 42 -2.05 11.81 0.70
C TYR A 42 -1.47 10.57 0.02
N LEU A 43 -1.43 10.58 -1.31
CA LEU A 43 -0.91 9.48 -2.14
C LEU A 43 -0.02 10.03 -3.27
N PRO A 44 1.25 9.60 -3.37
CA PRO A 44 2.05 9.89 -4.54
C PRO A 44 1.43 9.25 -5.79
N ALA A 45 1.21 10.01 -6.86
CA ALA A 45 0.53 9.54 -8.08
C ALA A 45 1.23 8.34 -8.75
N ILE A 46 2.55 8.18 -8.53
CA ILE A 46 3.31 7.02 -9.03
C ILE A 46 2.79 5.69 -8.46
N CYS A 47 2.20 5.70 -7.26
CA CYS A 47 1.61 4.52 -6.59
C CYS A 47 0.43 3.94 -7.40
N LEU A 48 -0.36 4.79 -8.05
CA LEU A 48 -1.46 4.35 -8.93
C LEU A 48 -0.92 3.60 -10.16
N THR A 49 0.24 4.03 -10.68
CA THR A 49 0.86 3.41 -11.85
C THR A 49 1.41 2.02 -11.51
N GLU A 50 2.04 1.86 -10.35
CA GLU A 50 2.48 0.54 -9.90
C GLU A 50 1.30 -0.37 -9.58
N ALA A 51 0.29 0.14 -8.89
CA ALA A 51 -0.91 -0.64 -8.57
C ALA A 51 -1.60 -1.20 -9.82
N ARG A 52 -1.62 -0.44 -10.93
CA ARG A 52 -2.17 -0.89 -12.22
C ARG A 52 -1.53 -2.18 -12.72
N GLU A 53 -0.22 -2.35 -12.52
CA GLU A 53 0.51 -3.57 -12.92
C GLU A 53 0.45 -4.65 -11.83
N THR A 54 0.54 -4.23 -10.57
CA THR A 54 0.62 -5.13 -9.41
C THR A 54 -0.69 -5.88 -9.18
N ILE A 55 -1.85 -5.23 -9.31
CA ILE A 55 -3.16 -5.82 -9.00
C ILE A 55 -3.45 -7.01 -9.94
N PRO A 56 -3.41 -6.89 -11.29
CA PRO A 56 -3.59 -8.04 -12.17
C PRO A 56 -2.55 -9.13 -11.90
N ARG A 57 -1.28 -8.76 -11.69
CA ARG A 57 -0.21 -9.72 -11.44
C ARG A 57 -0.47 -10.54 -10.17
N ARG A 58 -0.91 -9.89 -9.09
CA ARG A 58 -1.11 -10.47 -7.76
C ARG A 58 -2.39 -11.30 -7.68
N PHE A 59 -3.48 -10.84 -8.29
CA PHE A 59 -4.81 -11.41 -8.08
C PHE A 59 -5.34 -12.24 -9.25
N THR A 60 -4.66 -12.27 -10.39
CA THR A 60 -5.02 -13.24 -11.45
C THR A 60 -5.02 -14.65 -10.82
N PRO A 61 -6.09 -15.44 -10.98
CA PRO A 61 -6.13 -16.81 -10.50
C PRO A 61 -4.97 -17.62 -11.10
N ARG A 62 -3.96 -17.93 -10.28
CA ARG A 62 -2.75 -18.68 -10.66
C ARG A 62 -2.83 -20.12 -10.16
N SER A 63 -1.66 -20.76 -10.07
CA SER A 63 -1.36 -22.12 -9.61
C SER A 63 -2.24 -22.69 -8.49
N ARG A 64 -2.77 -21.89 -7.54
CA ARG A 64 -3.69 -22.40 -6.50
C ARG A 64 -4.99 -22.97 -7.09
N SER A 65 -5.56 -22.36 -8.13
CA SER A 65 -6.71 -22.92 -8.85
C SER A 65 -6.29 -24.18 -9.61
N GLU A 66 -5.11 -24.17 -10.24
CA GLU A 66 -4.58 -25.34 -10.96
C GLU A 66 -4.28 -26.54 -10.05
N ASP A 67 -3.73 -26.32 -8.87
CA ASP A 67 -3.37 -27.38 -7.93
C ASP A 67 -4.61 -28.02 -7.33
N LEU A 68 -5.65 -27.22 -7.04
CA LEU A 68 -6.97 -27.74 -6.68
C LEU A 68 -7.61 -28.53 -7.83
N ARG A 69 -7.49 -28.05 -9.07
CA ARG A 69 -7.94 -28.79 -10.26
C ARG A 69 -7.20 -30.12 -10.43
N LYS A 70 -5.86 -30.14 -10.26
CA LYS A 70 -5.04 -31.36 -10.29
C LYS A 70 -5.44 -32.33 -9.19
N PHE A 71 -5.70 -31.84 -7.97
CA PHE A 71 -6.18 -32.63 -6.85
C PHE A 71 -7.53 -33.29 -7.17
N VAL A 72 -8.51 -32.53 -7.66
CA VAL A 72 -9.84 -33.06 -8.03
C VAL A 72 -9.71 -34.12 -9.13
N GLN A 73 -8.88 -33.86 -10.15
CA GLN A 73 -8.61 -34.84 -11.21
C GLN A 73 -7.95 -36.12 -10.68
N TRP A 74 -7.01 -36.00 -9.74
CA TRP A 74 -6.38 -37.16 -9.10
C TRP A 74 -7.38 -37.93 -8.23
N ALA A 75 -8.16 -37.25 -7.39
CA ALA A 75 -9.12 -37.87 -6.48
C ALA A 75 -10.21 -38.65 -7.23
N LYS A 76 -10.70 -38.07 -8.35
CA LYS A 76 -11.62 -38.76 -9.27
C LYS A 76 -10.99 -40.03 -9.85
N ARG A 77 -9.75 -39.96 -10.34
CA ARG A 77 -9.03 -41.13 -10.90
C ARG A 77 -8.81 -42.24 -9.88
N GLN A 78 -8.63 -41.90 -8.61
CA GLN A 78 -8.44 -42.86 -7.51
C GLN A 78 -9.76 -43.38 -6.92
N GLY A 79 -10.91 -43.00 -7.47
CA GLY A 79 -12.22 -43.37 -6.91
C GLY A 79 -12.51 -42.76 -5.54
N LYS A 80 -11.74 -41.75 -5.11
CA LYS A 80 -11.90 -41.05 -3.82
C LYS A 80 -12.93 -39.92 -3.89
N MET A 81 -13.44 -39.62 -5.08
CA MET A 81 -14.42 -38.57 -5.33
C MET A 81 -15.33 -39.03 -6.47
N THR A 82 -16.63 -38.79 -6.33
CA THR A 82 -17.60 -39.13 -7.38
C THR A 82 -17.44 -38.20 -8.59
N THR A 83 -17.94 -38.62 -9.75
CA THR A 83 -17.97 -37.74 -10.94
C THR A 83 -18.83 -36.50 -10.69
N GLU A 84 -19.91 -36.63 -9.93
CA GLU A 84 -20.81 -35.53 -9.59
C GLU A 84 -20.10 -34.47 -8.73
N ASP A 85 -19.43 -34.89 -7.66
CA ASP A 85 -18.66 -34.01 -6.78
C ASP A 85 -17.52 -33.31 -7.53
N ALA A 86 -16.79 -34.06 -8.37
CA ALA A 86 -15.73 -33.50 -9.18
C ALA A 86 -16.25 -32.41 -10.14
N ASN A 87 -17.40 -32.66 -10.79
CA ASN A 87 -18.04 -31.68 -11.68
C ASN A 87 -18.53 -30.45 -10.89
N ALA A 88 -19.06 -30.64 -9.68
CA ALA A 88 -19.44 -29.54 -8.80
C ALA A 88 -18.25 -28.67 -8.42
N ALA A 89 -17.12 -29.28 -8.05
CA ALA A 89 -15.88 -28.57 -7.72
C ALA A 89 -15.37 -27.75 -8.92
N PHE A 90 -15.33 -28.32 -10.13
CA PHE A 90 -14.91 -27.57 -11.33
C PHE A 90 -15.81 -26.36 -11.61
N ARG A 91 -17.14 -26.49 -11.45
CA ARG A 91 -18.06 -25.34 -11.59
C ARG A 91 -17.74 -24.22 -10.61
N VAL A 92 -17.35 -24.55 -9.38
CA VAL A 92 -16.93 -23.54 -8.39
C VAL A 92 -15.63 -22.86 -8.83
N PHE A 93 -14.64 -23.62 -9.28
CA PHE A 93 -13.37 -23.05 -9.75
C PHE A 93 -13.58 -22.15 -10.97
N ASP A 94 -14.37 -22.58 -11.96
CA ASP A 94 -14.67 -21.78 -13.15
C ASP A 94 -15.43 -20.50 -12.79
N LYS A 95 -16.37 -20.58 -11.84
CA LYS A 95 -17.09 -19.39 -11.35
C LYS A 95 -16.17 -18.44 -10.58
N PHE A 96 -15.28 -18.96 -9.75
CA PHE A 96 -14.28 -18.16 -9.05
C PHE A 96 -13.35 -17.45 -10.05
N ASP A 97 -12.76 -18.21 -10.98
CA ASP A 97 -11.82 -17.68 -11.97
C ASP A 97 -12.51 -16.60 -12.84
N GLY A 98 -13.75 -16.87 -13.29
CA GLY A 98 -14.55 -15.92 -14.07
C GLY A 98 -14.92 -14.65 -13.31
N LEU A 99 -15.29 -14.76 -12.03
CA LEU A 99 -15.59 -13.60 -11.19
C LEU A 99 -14.35 -12.73 -10.96
N VAL A 100 -13.22 -13.35 -10.61
CA VAL A 100 -11.96 -12.61 -10.40
C VAL A 100 -11.49 -11.95 -11.69
N ALA A 101 -11.51 -12.67 -12.82
CA ALA A 101 -11.14 -12.11 -14.12
C ALA A 101 -12.01 -10.89 -14.48
N ASN A 102 -13.33 -10.97 -14.26
CA ASN A 102 -14.26 -9.87 -14.48
C ASN A 102 -14.06 -8.69 -13.50
N GLU A 103 -13.63 -8.94 -12.27
CA GLU A 103 -13.26 -7.86 -11.36
C GLU A 103 -11.98 -7.16 -11.82
N LEU A 104 -10.99 -7.91 -12.30
CA LEU A 104 -9.71 -7.36 -12.76
C LEU A 104 -9.85 -6.44 -13.98
N THR A 105 -10.84 -6.66 -14.85
CA THR A 105 -11.11 -5.75 -15.98
C THR A 105 -11.55 -4.36 -15.52
N LYS A 106 -12.08 -4.23 -14.30
CA LYS A 106 -12.55 -2.97 -13.70
C LYS A 106 -11.47 -2.22 -12.92
N VAL A 107 -10.26 -2.76 -12.81
CA VAL A 107 -9.17 -2.12 -12.05
C VAL A 107 -8.81 -0.73 -12.61
N PRO A 108 -8.70 -0.53 -13.95
CA PRO A 108 -8.40 0.80 -14.49
C PRO A 108 -9.44 1.86 -14.10
N GLU A 109 -10.73 1.52 -14.16
CA GLU A 109 -11.83 2.41 -13.77
C GLU A 109 -11.75 2.75 -12.27
N ARG A 110 -11.59 1.74 -11.41
CA ARG A 110 -11.46 1.95 -9.96
C ARG A 110 -10.24 2.77 -9.57
N LEU A 111 -9.13 2.66 -10.30
CA LEU A 111 -7.96 3.51 -10.10
C LEU A 111 -8.21 4.98 -10.49
N ILE A 112 -9.03 5.22 -11.52
CA ILE A 112 -9.44 6.59 -11.91
C ILE A 112 -10.38 7.16 -10.84
N GLU A 113 -11.39 6.40 -10.41
CA GLU A 113 -12.30 6.80 -9.34
C GLU A 113 -11.54 7.13 -8.04
N LEU A 114 -10.54 6.31 -7.68
CA LEU A 114 -9.70 6.57 -6.53
C LEU A 114 -8.85 7.84 -6.72
N ALA A 115 -8.30 8.06 -7.91
CA ALA A 115 -7.47 9.24 -8.21
C ALA A 115 -8.26 10.56 -8.15
N GLU A 116 -9.56 10.50 -8.44
CA GLU A 116 -10.49 11.63 -8.41
C GLU A 116 -11.22 11.77 -7.07
N HIS A 117 -10.90 10.92 -6.08
CA HIS A 117 -11.61 10.89 -4.81
C HIS A 117 -11.39 12.19 -4.01
N PRO A 118 -12.47 12.89 -3.57
CA PRO A 118 -12.36 14.23 -3.00
C PRO A 118 -11.59 14.30 -1.67
N ASN A 119 -11.55 13.20 -0.93
CA ASN A 119 -10.83 13.09 0.35
C ASN A 119 -9.44 12.44 0.22
N LEU A 120 -8.96 12.19 -1.01
CA LEU A 120 -7.63 11.68 -1.28
C LEU A 120 -6.83 12.70 -2.08
N ASN A 121 -5.78 13.24 -1.45
CA ASN A 121 -4.86 14.16 -2.10
C ASN A 121 -3.82 13.37 -2.90
N VAL A 122 -4.15 13.05 -4.15
CA VAL A 122 -3.19 12.48 -5.10
C VAL A 122 -2.29 13.58 -5.66
N PHE A 123 -0.98 13.44 -5.52
CA PHE A 123 -0.02 14.47 -5.95
C PHE A 123 1.03 13.93 -6.92
N PRO A 124 1.39 14.69 -7.99
CA PRO A 124 2.41 14.30 -8.94
C PRO A 124 3.81 14.44 -8.35
N LEU A 125 4.79 13.78 -8.98
CA LEU A 125 6.20 13.98 -8.66
C LEU A 125 6.67 15.35 -9.17
N SER A 126 7.27 16.14 -8.29
CA SER A 126 7.90 17.43 -8.62
C SER A 126 9.39 17.26 -8.97
N GLU A 127 10.00 18.34 -9.46
CA GLU A 127 11.45 18.42 -9.64
C GLU A 127 12.22 18.22 -8.33
N SER A 128 11.77 18.84 -7.23
CA SER A 128 12.39 18.67 -5.91
C SER A 128 12.32 17.22 -5.42
N MET A 129 11.27 16.47 -5.76
CA MET A 129 11.16 15.05 -5.45
C MET A 129 12.17 14.22 -6.26
N LEU A 130 12.40 14.56 -7.52
CA LEU A 130 13.42 13.90 -8.36
C LEU A 130 14.83 14.19 -7.84
N GLU A 131 15.13 15.44 -7.47
CA GLU A 131 16.41 15.79 -6.85
C GLU A 131 16.62 15.04 -5.54
N ARG A 132 15.58 14.98 -4.69
CA ARG A 132 15.62 14.22 -3.44
C ARG A 132 15.84 12.73 -3.68
N GLN A 133 15.20 12.16 -4.71
CA GLN A 133 15.42 10.76 -5.09
C GLN A 133 16.87 10.49 -5.47
N VAL A 134 17.49 11.37 -6.27
CA VAL A 134 18.92 11.24 -6.65
C VAL A 134 19.82 11.34 -5.43
N TYR A 135 19.53 12.28 -4.53
CA TYR A 135 20.30 12.45 -3.29
C TYR A 135 20.23 11.21 -2.39
N ILE A 136 19.04 10.67 -2.14
CA ILE A 136 18.87 9.45 -1.33
C ILE A 136 19.49 8.24 -2.04
N GLY A 137 19.36 8.15 -3.36
CA GLY A 137 19.96 7.06 -4.14
C GLY A 137 21.50 7.03 -4.11
N ALA A 138 22.15 8.15 -3.76
CA ALA A 138 23.59 8.20 -3.53
C ALA A 138 24.00 7.77 -2.11
N MET A 139 23.04 7.60 -1.19
CA MET A 139 23.27 7.03 0.14
C MET A 139 23.37 5.50 0.04
N ASP A 140 23.97 4.87 1.06
CA ASP A 140 24.11 3.41 1.16
C ASP A 140 22.77 2.75 1.55
N THR A 141 21.75 2.92 0.71
CA THR A 141 20.43 2.31 0.85
C THR A 141 20.29 1.14 -0.12
N SER A 142 19.59 0.09 0.31
CA SER A 142 19.25 -1.06 -0.55
C SER A 142 17.93 -0.86 -1.31
N LEU A 143 17.40 0.36 -1.36
CA LEU A 143 16.09 0.67 -1.94
C LEU A 143 16.13 0.61 -3.46
N LYS A 144 15.05 0.10 -4.08
CA LYS A 144 14.95 0.08 -5.53
C LYS A 144 14.58 1.48 -6.04
N PRO A 145 14.79 1.78 -7.34
CA PRO A 145 14.46 3.08 -7.91
C PRO A 145 13.02 3.54 -7.66
N TYR A 146 12.06 2.61 -7.61
CA TYR A 146 10.66 2.90 -7.33
C TYR A 146 10.45 3.34 -5.88
N ASP A 147 10.93 2.54 -4.92
CA ASP A 147 10.85 2.83 -3.48
C ASP A 147 11.54 4.17 -3.15
N LEU A 148 12.66 4.46 -3.82
CA LEU A 148 13.34 5.77 -3.73
C LEU A 148 12.45 6.93 -4.18
N ALA A 149 11.67 6.76 -5.26
CA ALA A 149 10.77 7.80 -5.75
C ALA A 149 9.60 8.04 -4.77
N VAL A 150 9.02 6.97 -4.21
CA VAL A 150 7.96 7.05 -3.20
C VAL A 150 8.47 7.73 -1.93
N LEU A 151 9.62 7.29 -1.42
CA LEU A 151 10.24 7.88 -0.24
C LEU A 151 10.55 9.37 -0.46
N ALA A 152 11.15 9.73 -1.59
CA ALA A 152 11.43 11.13 -1.92
C ALA A 152 10.16 11.98 -2.02
N ALA A 153 9.10 11.44 -2.61
CA ALA A 153 7.79 12.10 -2.69
C ALA A 153 7.20 12.38 -1.31
N ILE A 154 7.24 11.39 -0.41
CA ILE A 154 6.74 11.51 0.96
C ILE A 154 7.57 12.52 1.76
N LEU A 155 8.90 12.44 1.72
CA LEU A 155 9.77 13.34 2.48
C LEU A 155 9.59 14.81 2.06
N VAL A 156 9.58 15.09 0.75
CA VAL A 156 9.38 16.46 0.25
C VAL A 156 7.98 16.96 0.60
N ARG A 157 6.95 16.13 0.41
CA ARG A 157 5.57 16.53 0.72
C ARG A 157 5.36 16.76 2.22
N ALA A 158 6.02 15.97 3.08
CA ALA A 158 6.02 16.18 4.52
C ALA A 158 6.64 17.53 4.89
N GLU A 159 7.77 17.89 4.27
CA GLU A 159 8.42 19.20 4.48
C GLU A 159 7.51 20.36 4.03
N ASP A 160 6.82 20.22 2.90
CA ASP A 160 5.83 21.22 2.44
C ASP A 160 4.68 21.37 3.44
N LEU A 161 4.19 20.28 4.02
CA LEU A 161 3.12 20.30 5.02
C LEU A 161 3.60 20.92 6.34
N GLN A 162 4.85 20.68 6.73
CA GLN A 162 5.42 21.36 7.89
C GLN A 162 5.46 22.88 7.71
N GLN A 163 5.84 23.35 6.52
CA GLN A 163 5.80 24.78 6.19
C GLN A 163 4.37 25.37 6.23
N GLN A 164 3.36 24.52 6.01
CA GLN A 164 1.94 24.88 6.13
C GLN A 164 1.42 24.80 7.58
N GLY A 165 2.27 24.43 8.55
CA GLY A 165 1.95 24.41 9.98
C GLY A 165 1.63 23.04 10.56
N HIS A 166 1.77 21.95 9.78
CA HIS A 166 1.63 20.60 10.32
C HIS A 166 2.83 20.27 11.20
N SER A 167 2.59 19.94 12.47
CA SER A 167 3.67 19.66 13.43
C SER A 167 4.43 18.36 13.11
N TRP A 168 3.71 17.35 12.62
CA TRP A 168 4.21 16.06 12.17
C TRP A 168 3.15 15.39 11.29
N VAL A 169 3.55 14.34 10.58
CA VAL A 169 2.69 13.60 9.64
C VAL A 169 2.83 12.09 9.85
N GLY A 170 1.79 11.35 9.52
CA GLY A 170 1.80 9.89 9.50
C GLY A 170 2.19 9.33 8.14
N PHE A 171 2.79 8.14 8.10
CA PHE A 171 2.97 7.37 6.88
C PHE A 171 2.64 5.89 7.15
N CYS A 172 1.67 5.33 6.44
CA CYS A 172 1.32 3.91 6.57
C CYS A 172 2.15 3.08 5.60
N GLU A 173 3.08 2.29 6.14
CA GLU A 173 4.00 1.44 5.39
C GLU A 173 3.94 -0.01 5.90
N LEU A 174 3.27 -0.87 5.13
CA LEU A 174 3.10 -2.28 5.45
C LEU A 174 4.19 -3.15 4.80
N ASP A 175 4.83 -2.66 3.73
CA ASP A 175 5.96 -3.32 3.10
C ASP A 175 7.26 -2.97 3.84
N SER A 176 8.09 -3.99 4.04
CA SER A 176 9.29 -3.89 4.86
C SER A 176 10.38 -3.01 4.25
N ASP A 177 10.32 -2.68 2.96
CA ASP A 177 11.39 -1.97 2.26
C ASP A 177 11.55 -0.54 2.81
N LEU A 178 10.45 0.22 2.92
CA LEU A 178 10.45 1.61 3.39
C LEU A 178 10.25 1.79 4.91
N GLN A 179 9.96 0.72 5.65
CA GLN A 179 9.94 0.78 7.11
C GLN A 179 11.31 1.19 7.66
N PRO A 180 11.38 2.08 8.67
CA PRO A 180 12.64 2.47 9.29
C PRO A 180 13.23 1.41 10.20
N TRP A 181 12.63 0.23 10.27
CA TRP A 181 13.15 -0.95 10.96
C TRP A 181 13.12 -2.17 10.03
N ASP A 182 13.93 -3.17 10.36
CA ASP A 182 13.89 -4.48 9.72
C ASP A 182 12.81 -5.39 10.36
N LYS A 183 12.66 -6.61 9.83
CA LYS A 183 11.72 -7.62 10.35
C LYS A 183 11.92 -8.02 11.82
N ASN A 184 13.09 -7.72 12.39
CA ASN A 184 13.42 -7.99 13.80
C ASN A 184 13.19 -6.75 14.68
N GLY A 185 12.71 -5.63 14.10
CA GLY A 185 12.56 -4.35 14.78
C GLY A 185 13.86 -3.56 14.91
N VAL A 186 14.94 -3.97 14.25
CA VAL A 186 16.22 -3.24 14.28
C VAL A 186 16.14 -2.04 13.36
N LEU A 187 16.46 -0.85 13.88
CA LEU A 187 16.43 0.39 13.12
C LEU A 187 17.38 0.34 11.91
N LYS A 188 16.90 0.83 10.78
CA LYS A 188 17.68 1.16 9.59
C LYS A 188 18.10 2.63 9.72
N PRO A 189 19.39 2.93 10.00
CA PRO A 189 19.79 4.28 10.40
C PRO A 189 19.42 5.36 9.39
N ILE A 190 19.74 5.15 8.10
CA ILE A 190 19.49 6.14 7.05
C ILE A 190 17.99 6.47 6.93
N LEU A 191 17.12 5.45 6.91
CA LEU A 191 15.68 5.67 6.83
C LEU A 191 15.13 6.34 8.08
N SER A 192 15.59 5.91 9.26
CA SER A 192 15.18 6.50 10.53
C SER A 192 15.56 7.99 10.60
N ASP A 193 16.77 8.35 10.17
CA ASP A 193 17.26 9.72 10.15
C ASP A 193 16.46 10.59 9.16
N LEU A 194 16.16 10.06 7.97
CA LEU A 194 15.35 10.75 6.97
C LEU A 194 13.93 11.05 7.50
N TYR A 195 13.25 10.05 8.08
CA TYR A 195 11.92 10.27 8.65
C TYR A 195 11.93 11.20 9.85
N ASN A 196 12.96 11.11 10.72
CA ASN A 196 13.09 12.01 11.86
C ASN A 196 13.31 13.47 11.42
N ALA A 197 14.16 13.70 10.42
CA ALA A 197 14.39 15.02 9.85
C ALA A 197 13.11 15.63 9.26
N SER A 198 12.26 14.80 8.65
CA SER A 198 10.99 15.23 8.06
C SER A 198 9.77 15.02 8.99
N ARG A 199 9.98 14.76 10.30
CA ARG A 199 8.94 14.58 11.33
C ARG A 199 7.81 13.64 10.89
N ILE A 200 8.19 12.49 10.35
CA ILE A 200 7.25 11.47 9.85
C ILE A 200 7.20 10.30 10.83
N TRP A 201 5.99 9.99 11.31
CA TRP A 201 5.72 8.79 12.09
C TRP A 201 5.28 7.67 11.17
N VAL A 202 6.01 6.56 11.17
CA VAL A 202 5.69 5.41 10.30
C VAL A 202 4.78 4.43 11.07
N TYR A 203 3.62 4.11 10.49
CA TYR A 203 2.68 3.10 10.96
C TYR A 203 2.90 1.80 10.18
N ARG A 204 2.81 0.66 10.87
CA ARG A 204 2.92 -0.69 10.28
C ARG A 204 1.60 -1.27 9.77
N ASP A 205 0.53 -0.49 9.85
CA ASP A 205 -0.84 -0.84 9.50
C ASP A 205 -1.61 0.43 9.11
N PHE A 206 -2.89 0.28 8.75
CA PHE A 206 -3.76 1.39 8.36
C PHE A 206 -4.66 1.89 9.50
N LEU A 207 -4.39 1.53 10.75
CA LEU A 207 -5.27 1.89 11.88
C LEU A 207 -5.04 3.34 12.34
N VAL A 208 -3.82 3.87 12.15
CA VAL A 208 -3.41 5.23 12.58
C VAL A 208 -3.85 5.49 14.02
N GLU A 209 -3.40 4.60 14.90
CA GLU A 209 -3.67 4.72 16.34
C GLU A 209 -3.00 5.96 16.92
N ASP A 210 -3.54 6.42 18.04
CA ASP A 210 -2.98 7.52 18.79
C ASP A 210 -1.54 7.22 19.22
N VAL A 211 -0.64 8.18 18.97
CA VAL A 211 0.73 8.12 19.47
C VAL A 211 0.79 8.79 20.84
N ASP A 212 1.27 8.06 21.84
CA ASP A 212 1.42 8.55 23.21
C ASP A 212 2.58 9.56 23.32
N GLU A 213 3.73 9.23 22.73
CA GLU A 213 4.95 10.03 22.79
C GLU A 213 5.60 10.14 21.41
N LEU A 214 5.86 11.38 21.00
CA LEU A 214 6.59 11.67 19.76
C LEU A 214 8.10 11.76 20.04
N PRO A 215 8.96 11.48 19.06
CA PRO A 215 10.41 11.50 19.27
C PRO A 215 10.89 12.88 19.75
N GLU A 216 11.63 12.92 20.86
CA GLU A 216 12.13 14.18 21.45
C GLU A 216 12.94 15.01 20.43
N VAL A 217 13.69 14.32 19.56
CA VAL A 217 14.51 14.92 18.50
C VAL A 217 13.71 15.82 17.55
N TRP A 218 12.39 15.65 17.44
CA TRP A 218 11.56 16.50 16.60
C TRP A 218 11.32 17.89 17.18
N PHE A 219 11.42 18.03 18.51
CA PHE A 219 11.19 19.28 19.24
C PHE A 219 12.50 19.96 19.67
N SER A 220 13.62 19.25 19.57
CA SER A 220 14.97 19.80 19.70
C SER A 220 15.23 20.84 18.62
N SER A 221 15.36 22.11 19.01
CA SER A 221 15.86 23.15 18.11
C SER A 221 17.36 22.95 17.91
N THR A 222 17.79 22.49 16.74
CA THR A 222 19.18 22.69 16.28
C THR A 222 19.31 24.04 15.60
#